data_AF-A0A4R5UCJ3-F1
#
_entry.id   AF-A0A4R5UCJ3-F1
#
_cell.length_a   1.000
_cell.length_b   1.000
_cell.length_c   1.000
_cell.angle_alpha   90.00
_cell.angle_beta   90.00
_cell.angle_gamma   90.00
#
_symmetry.space_group_name_H-M   'P 1'
#
loop_
_entity.id
_entity.type
_entity.pdbx_description
1 polymer ?
#
loop_
_entity_poly.entity_id
_entity_poly.type
_entity_poly.pdbx_seq_one_letter_code
_entity_poly.pdbx_strand_id
1 'polypeptide(L)'
;MMRTIRIGLALVLMALAGCASEPRLLMPTSPEGMACVAACDAVRSRCITSENFRAQGAASGCDNSHEVQTCVDRAVDDRTMLACQAKQNTGFCPDSVADHTPCNEERLMCALRCGARMLDTE
;
A
#
# COMPACT_ATOMS: atom_id res chain seq x y z
N MET A 1 -13.37 -24.12 -28.05
CA MET A 1 -12.33 -24.09 -26.99
C MET A 1 -11.40 -22.88 -27.19
N MET A 2 -11.90 -21.65 -27.02
CA MET A 2 -11.12 -20.42 -27.33
C MET A 2 -11.33 -19.28 -26.30
N ARG A 3 -11.89 -19.59 -25.12
CA ARG A 3 -12.19 -18.62 -24.06
C ARG A 3 -11.23 -18.66 -22.86
N THR A 4 -10.50 -19.76 -22.69
CA THR A 4 -9.59 -19.96 -21.54
C THR A 4 -8.26 -19.21 -21.68
N ILE A 5 -7.82 -18.92 -22.91
CA ILE A 5 -6.53 -18.25 -23.18
C ILE A 5 -6.54 -16.77 -22.75
N ARG A 6 -7.69 -16.09 -22.86
CA ARG A 6 -7.79 -14.66 -22.53
C ARG A 6 -7.78 -14.37 -21.02
N ILE A 7 -8.20 -15.33 -20.20
CA ILE A 7 -8.29 -15.17 -18.74
C ILE A 7 -6.89 -15.28 -18.10
N GLY A 8 -6.03 -16.16 -18.62
CA GLY A 8 -4.66 -16.31 -18.13
C GLY A 8 -3.81 -15.06 -18.32
N LEU A 9 -3.99 -14.33 -19.44
CA LEU A 9 -3.21 -13.12 -19.73
C LEU A 9 -3.57 -11.94 -18.80
N ALA A 10 -4.85 -11.81 -18.45
CA ALA A 10 -5.32 -10.74 -17.54
C ALA A 10 -4.79 -10.93 -16.10
N LEU A 11 -4.69 -12.18 -15.63
CA LEU A 11 -4.11 -12.50 -14.32
C LEU A 11 -2.61 -12.20 -14.24
N VAL A 12 -1.87 -12.45 -15.33
CA VAL A 12 -0.43 -12.12 -15.40
C VAL A 12 -0.21 -10.61 -15.39
N LEU A 13 -1.05 -9.83 -16.08
CA LEU A 13 -0.93 -8.37 -16.13
C LEU A 13 -1.26 -7.69 -14.78
N MET A 14 -2.16 -8.23 -13.96
CA MET A 14 -2.40 -7.71 -12.61
C MET A 14 -1.25 -8.02 -11.63
N ALA A 15 -0.51 -9.11 -11.83
CA ALA A 15 0.63 -9.45 -10.97
C ALA A 15 1.83 -8.51 -11.16
N LEU A 16 1.96 -7.87 -12.33
CA LEU A 16 3.08 -6.97 -12.67
C LEU A 16 2.88 -5.53 -12.18
N ALA A 17 1.66 -5.12 -11.84
CA ALA A 17 1.39 -3.76 -11.35
C ALA A 17 1.75 -3.55 -9.87
N GLY A 18 2.09 -4.63 -9.14
CA GLY A 18 2.40 -4.58 -7.71
C GLY A 18 3.88 -4.42 -7.36
N CYS A 19 4.78 -4.46 -8.34
CA CYS A 19 6.21 -4.26 -8.10
C CYS A 19 6.58 -2.78 -8.26
N ALA A 20 6.04 -1.90 -7.41
CA ALA A 20 6.67 -0.62 -7.16
C ALA A 20 8.02 -0.92 -6.48
N SER A 21 9.06 -1.12 -7.29
CA SER A 21 10.40 -1.42 -6.84
C SER A 21 10.90 -0.27 -5.96
N GLU A 22 11.10 -0.54 -4.66
CA GLU A 22 11.78 0.40 -3.77
C GLU A 22 13.10 0.85 -4.43
N PRO A 23 13.42 2.16 -4.39
CA PRO A 23 14.65 2.66 -5.00
C PRO A 23 15.83 1.92 -4.37
N ARG A 24 16.63 1.26 -5.23
CA ARG A 24 17.78 0.50 -4.75
C ARG A 24 18.84 1.48 -4.27
N LEU A 25 19.24 1.33 -3.02
CA LEU A 25 20.27 2.16 -2.40
C LEU A 25 21.54 1.34 -2.22
N LEU A 26 22.67 1.90 -2.66
CA LEU A 26 23.98 1.47 -2.23
C LEU A 26 24.25 2.07 -0.85
N MET A 27 24.36 1.20 0.15
CA MET A 27 24.61 1.62 1.54
C MET A 27 26.04 2.17 1.71
N PRO A 28 26.24 3.14 2.62
CA PRO A 28 27.58 3.60 2.97
C PRO A 28 28.37 2.47 3.63
N THR A 29 29.68 2.43 3.37
CA THR A 29 30.59 1.40 3.91
C THR A 29 31.26 1.81 5.22
N SER A 30 31.20 3.09 5.59
CA SER A 30 31.74 3.58 6.86
C SER A 30 30.85 3.15 8.04
N PRO A 31 31.43 2.81 9.20
CA PRO A 31 30.67 2.50 10.42
C PRO A 31 29.69 3.61 10.82
N GLU A 32 30.10 4.87 10.66
CA GLU A 32 29.29 6.05 10.99
C GLU A 32 28.09 6.17 10.03
N GLY A 33 28.31 5.93 8.74
CA GLY A 33 27.25 5.97 7.74
C GLY A 33 26.22 4.86 7.95
N MET A 34 26.67 3.64 8.25
CA MET A 34 25.76 2.53 8.56
C MET A 34 24.92 2.80 9.81
N ALA A 35 25.54 3.32 10.87
CA ALA A 35 24.82 3.69 12.09
C ALA A 35 23.79 4.81 11.84
N CYS A 36 24.13 5.79 10.99
CA CYS A 36 23.22 6.85 10.57
C CYS A 36 22.00 6.29 9.81
N VAL A 37 22.22 5.41 8.83
CA VAL A 37 21.11 4.77 8.08
C VAL A 37 20.24 3.91 9.01
N ALA A 38 20.83 3.18 9.96
CA ALA A 38 20.05 2.40 10.93
C ALA A 38 19.10 3.29 11.77
N ALA A 39 19.50 4.53 12.08
CA ALA A 39 18.61 5.50 12.73
C ALA A 39 17.47 5.95 11.79
N CYS A 40 17.74 6.17 10.50
CA CYS A 40 16.71 6.44 9.50
C CYS A 40 15.66 5.31 9.43
N ASP A 41 16.11 4.06 9.54
CA ASP A 41 15.24 2.87 9.49
C ASP A 41 14.34 2.78 10.73
N ALA A 42 14.87 3.15 11.90
CA ALA A 42 14.09 3.25 13.12
C ALA A 42 13.00 4.33 13.01
N VAL A 43 13.30 5.48 12.39
CA VAL A 43 12.30 6.54 12.15
C VAL A 43 11.22 6.06 11.19
N ARG A 44 11.60 5.41 10.07
CA ARG A 44 10.66 4.81 9.11
C ARG A 44 9.71 3.83 9.79
N SER A 45 10.23 2.94 10.63
CA SER A 45 9.42 1.93 11.33
C SER A 45 8.35 2.57 12.22
N ARG A 46 8.71 3.64 12.94
CA ARG A 46 7.75 4.42 13.74
C ARG A 46 6.69 5.11 12.87
N CYS A 47 7.10 5.70 11.74
CA CYS A 47 6.17 6.31 10.77
C CYS A 47 5.17 5.29 10.23
N ILE A 48 5.64 4.13 9.75
CA ILE A 48 4.78 3.04 9.26
C ILE A 48 3.78 2.59 10.33
N THR A 49 4.26 2.43 11.56
CA THR A 49 3.42 2.05 12.70
C THR A 49 2.32 3.10 12.94
N SER A 50 2.67 4.38 12.92
CA SER A 50 1.72 5.49 13.06
C SER A 50 0.66 5.50 11.95
N GLU A 51 1.07 5.34 10.69
CA GLU A 51 0.14 5.29 9.56
C GLU A 51 -0.79 4.08 9.62
N ASN A 52 -0.28 2.93 10.07
CA ASN A 52 -1.11 1.76 10.32
C ASN A 52 -2.14 1.99 11.42
N PHE A 53 -1.77 2.64 12.52
CA PHE A 53 -2.72 3.00 13.57
C PHE A 53 -3.76 4.00 13.09
N ARG A 54 -3.36 4.99 12.29
CA ARG A 54 -4.28 5.96 11.68
C ARG A 54 -5.28 5.27 10.77
N ALA A 55 -4.80 4.38 9.90
CA ALA A 55 -5.64 3.61 8.99
C ALA A 55 -6.60 2.66 9.72
N GLN A 56 -6.13 1.96 10.76
CA GLN A 56 -6.99 1.12 11.60
C GLN A 56 -8.04 1.95 12.36
N GLY A 57 -7.65 3.11 12.87
CA GLY A 57 -8.58 4.06 13.51
C GLY A 57 -9.66 4.52 12.53
N ALA A 58 -9.28 4.92 11.32
CA ALA A 58 -10.22 5.28 10.26
C ALA A 58 -11.13 4.10 9.87
N ALA A 59 -10.58 2.89 9.75
CA ALA A 59 -11.35 1.69 9.43
C ALA A 59 -12.40 1.34 10.51
N SER A 60 -12.02 1.43 11.77
CA SER A 60 -12.89 1.11 12.92
C SER A 60 -13.96 2.17 13.19
N GLY A 61 -13.68 3.44 12.89
CA GLY A 61 -14.63 4.55 13.04
C GLY A 61 -15.50 4.81 11.81
N CYS A 62 -15.24 4.13 10.70
CA CYS A 62 -15.96 4.35 9.45
C CYS A 62 -17.29 3.60 9.45
N ASP A 63 -18.38 4.36 9.38
CA ASP A 63 -19.70 3.84 9.04
C ASP A 63 -19.97 4.06 7.54
N ASN A 64 -19.96 2.96 6.78
CA ASN A 64 -20.29 2.95 5.36
C ASN A 64 -21.68 2.35 5.07
N SER A 65 -22.51 2.15 6.10
CA SER A 65 -23.82 1.50 5.99
C SER A 65 -24.72 2.16 4.94
N HIS A 66 -24.70 3.49 4.85
CA HIS A 66 -25.47 4.25 3.86
C HIS A 66 -25.03 3.98 2.40
N GLU A 67 -23.72 3.92 2.14
CA GLU A 67 -23.16 3.60 0.82
C GLU A 67 -23.48 2.14 0.43
N VAL A 68 -23.34 1.22 1.38
CA VAL A 68 -23.69 -0.19 1.20
C VAL A 68 -25.18 -0.34 0.92
N GLN A 69 -26.04 0.34 1.67
CA GLN A 69 -27.49 0.30 1.47
C GLN A 69 -27.85 0.85 0.08
N THR A 70 -27.26 1.98 -0.30
CA THR A 70 -27.47 2.57 -1.64
C THR A 70 -27.01 1.62 -2.76
N CYS A 71 -25.93 0.84 -2.55
CA CYS A 71 -25.47 -0.18 -3.48
C CYS A 71 -26.46 -1.34 -3.58
N VAL A 72 -26.96 -1.82 -2.44
CA VAL A 72 -27.96 -2.89 -2.36
C VAL A 72 -29.28 -2.48 -3.00
N ASP A 73 -29.76 -1.27 -2.76
CA ASP A 73 -31.01 -0.74 -3.33
C ASP A 73 -30.96 -0.63 -4.87
N ARG A 74 -29.76 -0.56 -5.44
CA ARG A 74 -29.51 -0.50 -6.89
C ARG A 74 -29.09 -1.84 -7.50
N ALA A 75 -28.87 -2.87 -6.69
CA ALA A 75 -28.47 -4.18 -7.15
C ALA A 75 -29.62 -4.85 -7.93
N VAL A 76 -29.31 -5.36 -9.12
CA VAL A 76 -30.29 -5.96 -10.03
C VAL A 76 -30.42 -7.48 -9.79
N ASP A 77 -29.40 -8.08 -9.16
CA ASP A 77 -29.33 -9.51 -8.91
C ASP A 77 -28.62 -9.84 -7.57
N ASP A 78 -28.83 -11.06 -7.07
CA ASP A 78 -28.29 -11.53 -5.80
C ASP A 78 -26.75 -11.50 -5.75
N ARG A 79 -26.09 -11.68 -6.90
CA ARG A 79 -24.62 -11.65 -6.97
C ARG A 79 -24.10 -10.23 -6.73
N THR A 80 -24.75 -9.22 -7.31
CA THR A 80 -24.42 -7.81 -7.06
C THR A 80 -24.73 -7.40 -5.63
N MET A 81 -25.81 -7.92 -5.04
CA MET A 81 -26.15 -7.69 -3.63
C MET A 81 -25.07 -8.23 -2.68
N LEU A 82 -24.63 -9.48 -2.89
CA LEU A 82 -23.55 -10.09 -2.10
C LEU A 82 -22.22 -9.33 -2.27
N ALA A 83 -21.93 -8.83 -3.47
CA ALA A 83 -20.75 -8.00 -3.71
C ALA A 83 -20.82 -6.65 -2.98
N CYS A 84 -22.01 -6.02 -2.89
CA CYS A 84 -22.22 -4.81 -2.09
C CYS A 84 -22.03 -5.08 -0.59
N GLN A 85 -22.63 -6.16 -0.07
CA GLN A 85 -22.52 -6.54 1.34
C GLN A 85 -21.08 -6.89 1.74
N ALA A 86 -20.31 -7.55 0.86
CA ALA A 86 -18.90 -7.84 1.11
C ALA A 86 -18.05 -6.57 1.33
N LYS A 87 -18.48 -5.42 0.78
CA LYS A 87 -17.80 -4.13 0.96
C LYS A 87 -18.10 -3.45 2.28
N GLN A 88 -19.11 -3.88 3.02
CA GLN A 88 -19.43 -3.34 4.35
C GLN A 88 -18.21 -3.43 5.28
N ASN A 89 -17.46 -4.53 5.18
CA ASN A 89 -16.29 -4.77 6.01
C ASN A 89 -14.95 -4.34 5.38
N THR A 90 -14.92 -3.90 4.11
CA THR A 90 -13.65 -3.80 3.36
C THR A 90 -13.51 -2.61 2.40
N GLY A 91 -14.59 -1.94 1.97
CA GLY A 91 -14.58 -1.34 0.64
C GLY A 91 -14.87 0.15 0.48
N PHE A 92 -15.40 0.85 1.49
CA PHE A 92 -15.91 2.22 1.31
C PHE A 92 -15.38 3.25 2.31
N CYS A 93 -14.32 2.92 3.04
CA CYS A 93 -13.73 3.82 4.01
C CYS A 93 -12.50 4.47 3.40
N PRO A 94 -12.61 5.71 2.86
CA PRO A 94 -11.42 6.47 2.53
C PRO A 94 -10.55 6.55 3.80
N ASP A 95 -9.23 6.44 3.62
CA ASP A 95 -8.23 6.46 4.70
C ASP A 95 -8.11 5.18 5.56
N SER A 96 -8.85 4.11 5.26
CA SER A 96 -8.69 2.80 5.93
C SER A 96 -7.46 1.99 5.49
N VAL A 97 -6.76 2.46 4.44
CA VAL A 97 -5.53 1.88 3.92
C VAL A 97 -4.37 2.78 4.29
N ALA A 98 -3.35 2.22 4.93
CA ALA A 98 -2.17 2.99 5.32
C ALA A 98 -1.34 3.37 4.08
N ASP A 99 -1.05 4.66 3.94
CA ASP A 99 -0.10 5.14 2.95
C ASP A 99 1.30 5.21 3.56
N HIS A 100 2.22 4.41 3.03
CA HIS A 100 3.61 4.36 3.49
C HIS A 100 4.57 5.14 2.59
N THR A 101 4.08 5.73 1.50
CA THR A 101 4.86 6.54 0.56
C THR A 101 5.67 7.63 1.27
N PRO A 102 5.07 8.49 2.12
CA PRO A 102 5.85 9.53 2.82
C PRO A 102 6.92 8.95 3.75
N CYS A 103 6.62 7.85 4.46
CA CYS A 103 7.60 7.19 5.33
C CYS A 103 8.81 6.64 4.54
N ASN A 104 8.57 6.16 3.33
CA ASN A 104 9.60 5.62 2.45
C ASN A 104 10.45 6.73 1.83
N GLU A 105 9.83 7.83 1.41
CA GLU A 105 10.52 9.02 0.88
C GLU A 105 11.40 9.68 1.95
N GLU A 106 10.91 9.83 3.18
CA GLU A 106 11.72 10.37 4.29
C GLU A 106 12.92 9.47 4.60
N ARG A 107 12.72 8.14 4.61
CA ARG A 107 13.82 7.18 4.79
C ARG A 107 14.86 7.31 3.68
N LEU A 108 14.42 7.43 2.43
CA LEU A 108 15.29 7.64 1.27
C LEU A 108 16.13 8.90 1.45
N MET A 109 15.49 10.04 1.72
CA MET A 109 16.19 11.32 1.89
C MET A 109 17.16 11.30 3.09
N CYS A 110 16.79 10.63 4.18
CA CYS A 110 17.67 10.42 5.33
C CYS A 110 18.89 9.56 4.97
N ALA A 111 18.68 8.43 4.29
CA ALA A 111 19.75 7.54 3.88
C ALA A 111 20.75 8.23 2.94
N LEU A 112 20.27 9.04 1.99
CA LEU A 112 21.13 9.83 1.09
C LEU A 112 22.00 10.83 1.86
N ARG A 113 21.45 11.48 2.90
CA ARG A 113 22.23 12.37 3.78
C ARG A 113 23.28 11.62 4.61
N CYS A 114 23.02 10.36 4.95
CA CYS A 114 23.98 9.47 5.61
C CYS A 114 25.06 8.91 4.66
N GLY A 115 25.05 9.29 3.38
CA GLY A 115 26.04 8.86 2.40
C GLY A 115 25.65 7.63 1.58
N ALA A 116 24.40 7.15 1.70
CA ALA A 116 23.86 6.19 0.74
C ALA A 116 23.77 6.83 -0.66
N ARG A 117 23.79 6.00 -1.70
CA ARG A 117 23.66 6.45 -3.09
C ARG A 117 22.55 5.70 -3.79
N MET A 118 21.83 6.37 -4.68
CA MET A 118 20.88 5.69 -5.56
C MET A 118 21.67 4.82 -6.53
N LEU A 119 21.24 3.56 -6.68
CA LEU A 119 21.65 2.70 -7.76
C LEU A 119 20.71 2.99 -8.92
N ASP A 120 21.25 3.52 -10.01
CA ASP A 120 20.48 3.69 -11.23
C ASP A 120 20.04 2.30 -11.71
N THR A 121 18.75 2.15 -11.96
CA THR A 121 18.21 1.00 -12.67
C THR A 121 18.53 1.19 -14.15
N GLU A 122 19.58 0.52 -14.63
CA GLU A 122 19.80 0.29 -16.07
C GLU A 122 18.68 -0.57 -16.68
#